data_AF-A0A959NRL1-F1
#
_entry.id   AF-A0A959NRL1-F1
#
_cell.length_a   1.000
_cell.length_b   1.000
_cell.length_c   1.000
_cell.angle_alpha   90.00
_cell.angle_beta   90.00
_cell.angle_gamma   90.00
#
_symmetry.space_group_name_H-M   'P 1'
#
loop_
_entity.id
_entity.type
_entity.pdbx_description
1 polymer ?
#
loop_
_entity_poly.entity_id
_entity_poly.type
_entity_poly.pdbx_seq_one_letter_code
_entity_poly.pdbx_strand_id
1 'polypeptide(L)'
;MQREEDCHEITFDFKFSTGILLDDKNEMIQNLVKNFVEFNNLLCGGGISGVGIYDEEERMSSEEMLQRLTKYLQAKHADKLDSIILTKFDEVSDEFINVKEIRINEEQT
;
A
#
# COMPACT_ATOMS: atom_id res chain seq x y z
N MET A 1 -10.30 27.37 -4.03
CA MET A 1 -10.87 26.22 -3.32
C MET A 1 -10.63 25.02 -4.23
N GLN A 2 -9.44 24.44 -4.17
CA GLN A 2 -9.19 23.16 -4.83
C GLN A 2 -10.04 22.15 -4.08
N ARG A 3 -10.96 21.48 -4.79
CA ARG A 3 -11.56 20.27 -4.26
C ARG A 3 -10.39 19.30 -4.18
N GLU A 4 -10.05 18.85 -2.97
CA GLU A 4 -9.30 17.61 -2.86
C GLU A 4 -10.21 16.59 -3.53
N GLU A 5 -9.86 16.18 -4.75
CA GLU A 5 -10.46 15.00 -5.34
C GLU A 5 -10.20 13.89 -4.31
N ASP A 6 -11.27 13.29 -3.80
CA ASP A 6 -11.19 12.05 -3.02
C ASP A 6 -10.57 11.02 -3.97
N CYS A 7 -9.25 11.05 -4.06
CA CYS A 7 -8.52 10.15 -4.92
C CYS A 7 -8.73 8.78 -4.29
N HIS A 8 -9.51 7.94 -4.97
CA HIS A 8 -9.76 6.55 -4.59
C HIS A 8 -8.53 5.69 -4.86
N GLU A 9 -7.36 6.21 -4.52
CA GLU A 9 -6.04 5.65 -4.74
C GLU A 9 -5.18 5.81 -3.48
N ILE A 10 -4.37 4.80 -3.20
CA ILE A 10 -3.27 4.88 -2.25
C ILE A 10 -1.99 4.40 -2.94
N THR A 11 -0.92 5.18 -2.84
CA THR A 11 0.42 4.77 -3.28
C THR A 11 1.34 4.64 -2.07
N PHE A 12 2.14 3.58 -2.04
CA PHE A 12 3.04 3.32 -0.93
C PHE A 12 4.26 2.49 -1.32
N ASP A 13 5.35 2.72 -0.61
CA ASP A 13 6.57 1.92 -0.68
C ASP A 13 6.60 0.85 0.41
N PHE A 14 7.24 -0.28 0.12
CA PHE A 14 7.43 -1.36 1.09
C PHE A 14 8.73 -1.17 1.87
N LYS A 15 8.66 -1.27 3.20
CA LYS A 15 9.83 -1.42 4.06
C LYS A 15 9.91 -2.84 4.59
N PHE A 16 10.56 -3.70 3.83
CA PHE A 16 10.76 -5.10 4.19
C PHE A 16 11.66 -5.25 5.41
N SER A 17 11.39 -6.29 6.20
CA SER A 17 12.24 -6.69 7.31
C SER A 17 13.65 -7.05 6.82
N THR A 18 14.63 -6.94 7.71
CA THR A 18 16.03 -7.23 7.37
C THR A 18 16.21 -8.71 7.05
N GLY A 19 16.90 -9.03 5.95
CA GLY A 19 17.24 -10.40 5.56
C GLY A 19 16.22 -11.10 4.67
N ILE A 20 15.11 -10.45 4.33
CA ILE A 20 14.11 -11.00 3.40
C ILE A 20 14.69 -11.08 1.98
N LEU A 21 14.57 -12.27 1.37
CA LEU A 21 15.09 -12.56 0.03
C LEU A 21 14.20 -11.97 -1.07
N LEU A 22 14.76 -11.76 -2.26
CA LEU A 22 14.03 -11.20 -3.40
C LEU A 22 12.79 -12.05 -3.77
N ASP A 23 12.92 -13.38 -3.74
CA ASP A 23 11.82 -14.29 -4.07
C ASP A 23 10.67 -14.19 -3.06
N ASP A 24 10.98 -14.05 -1.77
CA ASP A 24 9.98 -13.85 -0.72
C ASP A 24 9.24 -12.51 -0.89
N LYS A 25 9.95 -11.44 -1.29
CA LYS A 25 9.34 -10.14 -1.58
C LYS A 25 8.39 -10.24 -2.77
N ASN A 26 8.81 -10.92 -3.83
CA ASN A 26 7.99 -11.14 -5.02
C ASN A 26 6.75 -11.97 -4.67
N GLU A 27 6.91 -13.04 -3.89
CA GLU A 27 5.79 -13.87 -3.43
C GLU A 27 4.79 -13.04 -2.61
N MET A 28 5.27 -12.21 -1.68
CA MET A 28 4.43 -11.31 -0.89
C MET A 28 3.59 -10.39 -1.78
N ILE A 29 4.20 -9.78 -2.79
CA ILE A 29 3.51 -8.85 -3.71
C ILE A 29 2.50 -9.60 -4.58
N GLN A 30 2.85 -10.78 -5.09
CA GLN A 30 1.90 -11.61 -5.83
C GLN A 30 0.70 -12.02 -4.96
N ASN A 31 0.95 -12.33 -3.69
CA ASN A 31 -0.10 -12.63 -2.71
C ASN A 31 -0.95 -11.40 -2.39
N LEU A 32 -0.37 -10.21 -2.31
CA LEU A 32 -1.10 -8.95 -2.17
C LEU A 32 -2.03 -8.72 -3.37
N VAL A 33 -1.53 -8.86 -4.60
CA VAL A 33 -2.34 -8.67 -5.81
C VAL A 33 -3.52 -9.65 -5.83
N LYS A 34 -3.27 -10.94 -5.67
CA LYS A 34 -4.32 -11.96 -5.78
C LYS A 34 -5.31 -11.94 -4.61
N ASN A 35 -4.79 -11.86 -3.39
CA ASN A 35 -5.62 -12.08 -2.19
C ASN A 35 -6.16 -10.81 -1.56
N PHE A 36 -5.67 -9.64 -1.97
CA PHE A 36 -6.19 -8.35 -1.50
C PHE A 36 -6.76 -7.54 -2.66
N VAL A 37 -5.97 -7.24 -3.69
CA VAL A 37 -6.40 -6.35 -4.79
C VAL A 37 -7.54 -6.98 -5.58
N GLU A 38 -7.32 -8.15 -6.18
CA GLU A 38 -8.33 -8.85 -6.97
C GLU A 38 -9.56 -9.24 -6.12
N PHE A 39 -9.33 -9.70 -4.88
CA PHE A 39 -10.42 -10.08 -3.98
C PHE A 39 -11.36 -8.91 -3.64
N ASN A 40 -10.85 -7.68 -3.56
CA ASN A 40 -11.65 -6.49 -3.31
C ASN A 40 -12.09 -5.79 -4.62
N ASN A 41 -11.91 -6.42 -5.79
CA ASN A 41 -12.18 -5.83 -7.11
C ASN A 41 -11.43 -4.51 -7.37
N LEU A 42 -10.24 -4.35 -6.79
CA LEU A 42 -9.39 -3.17 -6.96
C LEU A 42 -8.45 -3.37 -8.16
N LEU A 43 -7.80 -2.29 -8.56
CA LEU A 43 -6.71 -2.30 -9.53
C LEU A 43 -5.42 -1.87 -8.85
N CYS A 44 -4.29 -2.27 -9.42
CA CYS A 44 -2.99 -1.86 -8.91
C CYS A 44 -1.94 -1.70 -10.01
N GLY A 45 -0.93 -0.88 -9.73
CA GLY A 45 0.29 -0.75 -10.51
C GLY A 45 1.53 -0.73 -9.60
N GLY A 46 2.72 -0.86 -10.20
CA GLY A 46 3.99 -0.83 -9.46
C GLY A 46 4.67 -2.19 -9.34
N GLY A 47 5.42 -2.40 -8.26
CA GLY A 47 6.24 -3.59 -8.06
C GLY A 47 6.94 -3.61 -6.71
N ILE A 48 8.18 -4.11 -6.68
CA ILE A 48 8.88 -4.38 -5.43
C ILE A 48 9.28 -3.15 -4.60
N SER A 49 9.45 -2.01 -5.25
CA SER A 49 9.77 -0.76 -4.55
C SER A 49 8.53 -0.15 -3.91
N GLY A 50 7.38 -0.23 -4.59
CA GLY A 50 6.13 0.34 -4.15
C GLY A 50 4.98 0.00 -5.09
N VAL A 51 3.76 0.17 -4.59
CA VAL A 51 2.51 -0.18 -5.27
C VAL A 51 1.52 0.96 -5.12
N GLY A 52 0.83 1.28 -6.22
CA GLY A 52 -0.40 2.07 -6.22
C GLY A 52 -1.59 1.12 -6.29
N ILE A 53 -2.61 1.33 -5.45
CA ILE A 53 -3.89 0.60 -5.46
C ILE A 53 -5.00 1.62 -5.61
N TYR A 54 -5.94 1.38 -6.52
CA TYR A 54 -7.09 2.26 -6.73
C TYR A 54 -8.39 1.50 -7.01
N ASP A 55 -9.51 2.15 -6.68
CA ASP A 55 -10.87 1.66 -6.94
C ASP A 55 -11.52 2.49 -8.05
N GLU A 56 -11.48 1.98 -9.28
CA GLU A 56 -12.07 2.65 -10.45
C GLU A 56 -13.59 2.83 -10.33
N GLU A 57 -14.27 1.96 -9.57
CA GLU A 57 -15.72 2.05 -9.35
C GLU A 57 -16.09 2.94 -8.15
N GLU A 58 -15.11 3.57 -7.48
CA GLU A 58 -15.29 4.50 -6.37
C GLU A 58 -16.13 3.93 -5.20
N ARG A 59 -16.09 2.60 -4.99
CA ARG A 59 -16.86 1.91 -3.94
C ARG A 59 -16.24 2.06 -2.56
N MET A 60 -14.93 2.31 -2.50
CA MET A 60 -14.15 2.40 -1.27
C MET A 60 -13.34 3.71 -1.23
N SER A 61 -13.37 4.40 -0.09
CA SER A 61 -12.47 5.56 0.10
C SER A 61 -11.01 5.12 0.27
N SER A 62 -10.08 6.02 0.02
CA SER A 62 -8.64 5.77 0.25
C SER A 62 -8.35 5.43 1.72
N GLU A 63 -9.08 6.03 2.68
CA GLU A 63 -8.98 5.69 4.09
C GLU A 63 -9.44 4.25 4.36
N GLU A 64 -10.59 3.84 3.83
CA GLU A 64 -11.09 2.47 4.02
C GLU A 64 -10.17 1.44 3.35
N MET A 65 -9.66 1.72 2.15
CA MET A 65 -8.66 0.90 1.48
C MET A 65 -7.42 0.73 2.33
N LEU A 66 -6.90 1.83 2.88
CA LEU A 66 -5.72 1.82 3.72
C LEU A 66 -5.93 0.99 4.99
N GLN A 67 -7.08 1.15 5.65
CA GLN A 67 -7.42 0.39 6.84
C GLN A 67 -7.49 -1.12 6.54
N ARG A 68 -8.15 -1.51 5.45
CA ARG A 68 -8.25 -2.92 5.03
C ARG A 68 -6.89 -3.49 4.63
N LEU A 69 -6.10 -2.74 3.87
CA LEU A 69 -4.76 -3.11 3.44
C LEU A 69 -3.86 -3.35 4.65
N THR A 70 -3.85 -2.40 5.59
CA THR A 70 -3.02 -2.49 6.81
C THR A 70 -3.38 -3.76 7.59
N LYS A 71 -4.68 -4.02 7.82
CA LYS A 71 -5.13 -5.26 8.50
C LYS A 71 -4.70 -6.53 7.75
N TYR A 72 -4.79 -6.53 6.43
CA TYR A 72 -4.35 -7.66 5.62
C TYR A 72 -2.84 -7.91 5.77
N LEU A 73 -2.02 -6.87 5.63
CA LEU A 73 -0.56 -6.96 5.75
C LEU A 73 -0.15 -7.42 7.15
N GLN A 74 -0.79 -6.89 8.20
CA GLN A 74 -0.57 -7.31 9.58
C GLN A 74 -0.87 -8.80 9.78
N ALA A 75 -2.00 -9.26 9.25
CA ALA A 75 -2.44 -10.64 9.45
C ALA A 75 -1.63 -11.67 8.64
N LYS A 76 -1.02 -11.27 7.52
CA LYS A 76 -0.43 -12.21 6.55
C LYS A 76 1.07 -12.07 6.34
N HIS A 77 1.64 -10.89 6.60
CA HIS A 77 3.00 -10.56 6.17
C HIS A 77 3.81 -9.76 7.21
N ALA A 78 3.35 -9.68 8.46
CA ALA A 78 4.07 -8.99 9.54
C ALA A 78 5.44 -9.61 9.89
N ASP A 79 5.70 -10.84 9.45
CA ASP A 79 7.01 -11.51 9.56
C ASP A 79 8.00 -11.09 8.46
N LYS A 80 7.50 -10.50 7.37
CA LYS A 80 8.30 -10.11 6.19
C LYS A 80 8.37 -8.60 5.95
N LEU A 81 7.43 -7.84 6.50
CA LEU A 81 7.24 -6.42 6.21
C LEU A 81 7.15 -5.61 7.49
N ASP A 82 8.09 -4.67 7.72
CA ASP A 82 8.12 -3.84 8.93
C ASP A 82 7.08 -2.71 8.88
N SER A 83 6.99 -2.04 7.73
CA SER A 83 6.09 -0.93 7.50
C SER A 83 5.78 -0.73 6.02
N ILE A 84 4.72 0.04 5.74
CA ILE A 84 4.52 0.69 4.45
C ILE A 84 4.71 2.20 4.62
N ILE A 85 5.23 2.86 3.59
CA ILE A 85 5.41 4.31 3.57
C ILE A 85 4.46 4.87 2.52
N LEU A 86 3.40 5.54 2.96
CA LEU A 86 2.50 6.25 2.06
C LEU A 86 3.26 7.34 1.33
N THR A 87 3.11 7.37 0.01
CA THR A 87 3.72 8.37 -0.85
C THR A 87 2.63 9.14 -1.59
N LYS A 88 2.95 10.38 -1.98
CA LYS A 88 2.12 11.22 -2.83
C LYS A 88 3.00 11.86 -3.88
N PHE A 89 2.48 11.95 -5.10
CA PHE A 89 3.13 12.73 -6.14
C PHE A 89 3.00 14.23 -5.82
N ASP A 90 4.12 14.93 -5.71
CA ASP A 90 4.18 16.37 -5.53
C ASP A 90 4.46 17.04 -6.88
N GLU A 91 3.45 17.69 -7.44
CA GLU A 91 3.55 18.37 -8.74
C GLU A 91 4.59 19.49 -8.76
N VAL A 92 4.93 20.07 -7.60
CA VAL A 92 5.90 21.16 -7.52
C VAL A 92 7.33 20.65 -7.68
N SER A 93 7.64 19.50 -7.08
CA SER A 93 8.95 18.86 -7.18
C SER A 93 9.07 17.85 -8.32
N ASP A 94 7.96 17.44 -8.95
CA ASP A 94 7.90 16.37 -9.96
C ASP A 94 8.41 15.02 -9.40
N GLU A 95 8.17 14.78 -8.11
CA GLU A 95 8.68 13.62 -7.37
C GLU A 95 7.61 13.01 -6.46
N PHE A 96 7.75 11.71 -6.15
CA PHE A 96 6.97 11.08 -5.09
C PHE A 96 7.60 11.39 -3.73
N ILE A 97 6.83 11.98 -2.83
CA ILE A 97 7.26 12.33 -1.48
C ILE A 97 6.63 11.40 -0.44
N ASN A 98 7.40 11.10 0.61
CA ASN A 98 6.91 10.32 1.75
C ASN A 98 5.97 11.17 2.61
N VAL A 99 4.77 10.65 2.86
CA VAL A 99 3.74 11.33 3.64
C VAL A 99 3.63 10.74 5.04
N LYS A 100 3.60 9.41 5.16
CA LYS A 100 3.37 8.72 6.43
C LYS A 100 3.93 7.30 6.43
N GLU A 101 4.66 6.92 7.47
CA GLU A 101 5.02 5.52 7.72
C GLU A 101 3.96 4.84 8.59
N ILE A 102 3.51 3.66 8.19
CA ILE A 102 2.55 2.81 8.91
C ILE A 102 3.25 1.50 9.24
N ARG A 103 3.54 1.30 10.53
CA ARG A 103 4.15 0.06 11.01
C ARG A 103 3.15 -1.08 10.98
N ILE A 104 3.57 -2.20 10.40
CA ILE A 104 2.77 -3.43 10.30
C ILE A 104 3.00 -4.30 11.54
N ASN A 105 4.13 -4.12 12.23
CA ASN A 105 4.52 -5.01 13.35
C ASN A 105 3.99 -4.53 14.71
N GLU A 106 3.30 -3.39 14.75
CA GLU A 106 2.79 -2.80 15.99
C GLU A 106 1.27 -2.93 16.04
N GLU A 107 0.74 -3.46 17.15
CA GLU A 107 -0.68 -3.37 17.46
C GLU A 107 -1.05 -1.88 17.57
N GLN A 108 -1.98 -1.42 16.73
CA GLN A 108 -2.53 -0.07 16.87
C GLN A 108 -3.51 -0.10 18.04
N THR A 109 -3.07 0.38 19.20
CA THR A 109 -3.87 0.59 20.42
C THR A 109 -4.94 1.66 20.24
#